data_AF-A0A1V5ND16-F1
#
_entry.id   AF-A0A1V5ND16-F1
#
_cell.length_a   1.000
_cell.length_b   1.000
_cell.length_c   1.000
_cell.angle_alpha   90.00
_cell.angle_beta   90.00
_cell.angle_gamma   90.00
#
_symmetry.space_group_name_H-M   'P 1'
#
loop_
_entity.id
_entity.type
_entity.pdbx_description
1 polymer ?
#
loop_
_entity_poly.entity_id
_entity_poly.type
_entity_poly.pdbx_seq_one_letter_code
_entity_poly.pdbx_strand_id
1 'polypeptide(L)'
;MKYKNKKPGTVLILMVVAIMIMSAFGVGMLAIAYGTRQQAIKQNNETAALLAAEAGYEKAIFWMSQQQDMLTTLYTGSPGTTGNLSFTGADCDYSINFYAFIKARPVYRIISNGHSGMFNRTIDTLVMQAISGWAMGKCRVPTGSTSTSPVNYVDGEIIDMPLQINRLTGESSDERDIYIIGEPQFLQPVSMGESRYTSAGGDKYAGIMNLFQQGIYFNQPDSRVVDEATVQSKVDRFRDSTAQAYRFTPVAHSMTDGMPAVHLEFFVDANNVGKIRITNNCTVKGYKQSSDGRTYDFRIVPGSGGSNYQRYNIYSYHVRPADADATGQRIIRQIDQTYVTQSFGGIESQPGGQIFVNGNVVIGSSDPALSANINKVKDKITVVATGNIWLANTIEVHGDHSADGKPAENNHNVLGLISQGVVKVVDPGMSRYTKTYPNYYPGPPTSVPSGTVYVPIGVHQSGSPNAYDRLLPHDMIVEAAITVGGGGWGAENTARGSYGGRREFVNGQQDNLILRGAITEACRGVVGITSSTNPDGFLKFYYLDSRLLEGVLPGDFWLQGKYIPAPAGWHDYRN
;
A
#
# COMPACT_ATOMS: atom_id res chain seq x y z
N MET A 1 -108.41 -39.19 -25.31
CA MET A 1 -106.98 -39.19 -25.71
C MET A 1 -106.52 -37.74 -25.89
N LYS A 2 -105.66 -37.22 -25.00
CA LYS A 2 -105.05 -35.88 -25.13
C LYS A 2 -103.59 -36.04 -25.57
N TYR A 3 -103.26 -35.60 -26.77
CA TYR A 3 -101.87 -35.52 -27.25
C TYR A 3 -101.17 -34.30 -26.60
N LYS A 4 -100.09 -34.55 -25.86
CA LYS A 4 -99.17 -33.52 -25.34
C LYS A 4 -98.19 -33.14 -26.47
N ASN A 5 -98.33 -31.93 -27.01
CA ASN A 5 -97.31 -31.32 -27.86
C ASN A 5 -96.07 -30.98 -27.01
N LYS A 6 -94.98 -31.73 -27.19
CA LYS A 6 -93.64 -31.33 -26.71
C LYS A 6 -93.10 -30.27 -27.67
N LYS A 7 -92.90 -29.04 -27.16
CA LYS A 7 -92.18 -27.98 -27.89
C LYS A 7 -90.67 -28.29 -27.89
N PRO A 8 -90.00 -28.42 -29.05
CA PRO A 8 -88.54 -28.41 -29.12
C PRO A 8 -88.09 -26.96 -29.33
N GLY A 9 -87.51 -26.31 -28.33
CA GLY A 9 -87.08 -24.91 -28.47
C GLY A 9 -86.06 -24.36 -27.47
N THR A 10 -85.72 -25.11 -26.42
CA THR A 10 -84.89 -24.59 -25.31
C THR A 10 -83.44 -25.04 -25.34
N VAL A 11 -83.13 -26.20 -25.94
CA VAL A 11 -81.76 -26.76 -25.96
C VAL A 11 -80.83 -25.95 -26.88
N LEU A 12 -81.32 -25.50 -28.03
CA LEU A 12 -80.50 -24.75 -28.99
C LEU A 12 -80.07 -23.38 -28.44
N ILE A 13 -80.99 -22.69 -27.74
CA ILE A 13 -80.71 -21.40 -27.09
C ILE A 13 -79.68 -21.58 -25.97
N LEU A 14 -79.82 -22.62 -25.14
CA LEU A 14 -78.84 -22.97 -24.12
C LEU A 14 -77.46 -23.30 -24.71
N MET A 15 -77.40 -24.00 -25.84
CA MET A 15 -76.15 -24.29 -26.53
C MET A 15 -75.49 -23.02 -27.09
N VAL A 16 -76.26 -22.14 -27.70
CA VAL A 16 -75.75 -20.86 -28.24
C VAL A 16 -75.24 -19.94 -27.11
N VAL A 17 -75.96 -19.89 -25.98
CA VAL A 17 -75.51 -19.15 -24.79
C VAL A 17 -74.24 -19.77 -24.21
N ALA A 18 -74.16 -21.10 -24.11
CA ALA A 18 -72.96 -21.78 -23.62
C ALA A 18 -71.74 -21.55 -24.54
N ILE A 19 -71.93 -21.57 -25.86
CA ILE A 19 -70.88 -21.26 -26.84
C ILE A 19 -70.43 -19.80 -26.73
N MET A 20 -71.36 -18.85 -26.56
CA MET A 20 -71.00 -17.45 -26.31
C MET A 20 -70.21 -17.27 -25.02
N ILE A 21 -70.63 -17.92 -23.93
CA ILE A 21 -69.92 -17.88 -22.64
C ILE A 21 -68.50 -18.47 -22.81
N MET A 22 -68.38 -19.66 -23.39
CA MET A 22 -67.08 -20.31 -23.66
C MET A 22 -66.17 -19.45 -24.55
N SER A 23 -66.73 -18.78 -25.55
CA SER A 23 -65.97 -17.89 -26.44
C SER A 23 -65.49 -16.64 -25.71
N ALA A 24 -66.34 -16.03 -24.89
CA ALA A 24 -65.98 -14.88 -24.06
C ALA A 24 -64.90 -15.24 -23.03
N PHE A 25 -65.01 -16.41 -22.38
CA PHE A 25 -63.98 -16.94 -21.49
C PHE A 25 -62.68 -17.26 -22.21
N GLY A 26 -62.74 -17.86 -23.40
CA GLY A 26 -61.57 -18.16 -24.23
C GLY A 26 -60.80 -16.89 -24.64
N VAL A 27 -61.51 -15.87 -25.11
CA VAL A 27 -60.91 -14.56 -25.46
C VAL A 27 -60.36 -13.86 -24.21
N GLY A 28 -61.09 -13.90 -23.09
CA GLY A 28 -60.64 -13.34 -21.81
C GLY A 28 -59.34 -13.99 -21.29
N MET A 29 -59.24 -15.32 -21.32
CA MET A 29 -58.02 -16.04 -20.93
C MET A 29 -56.84 -15.76 -21.87
N LEU A 30 -57.08 -15.66 -23.18
CA LEU A 30 -56.04 -15.31 -24.15
C LEU A 30 -55.50 -13.88 -23.93
N ALA A 31 -56.39 -12.93 -23.61
CA ALA A 31 -55.98 -11.56 -23.29
C ALA A 31 -55.14 -11.50 -22.00
N ILE A 32 -55.54 -12.25 -20.96
CA ILE A 32 -54.75 -12.36 -19.72
C ILE A 32 -53.40 -13.00 -20.00
N ALA A 33 -53.35 -14.13 -20.71
CA ALA A 33 -52.12 -14.82 -21.05
C ALA A 33 -51.17 -13.96 -21.91
N TYR A 34 -51.74 -13.18 -22.84
CA TYR A 34 -50.99 -12.21 -23.64
C TYR A 34 -50.44 -11.08 -22.76
N GLY A 35 -51.25 -10.52 -21.86
CA GLY A 35 -50.83 -9.49 -20.91
C GLY A 35 -49.71 -9.97 -19.98
N THR A 36 -49.84 -11.16 -19.39
CA THR A 36 -48.80 -11.75 -18.53
C THR A 36 -47.52 -12.03 -19.31
N ARG A 37 -47.62 -12.48 -20.57
CA ARG A 37 -46.46 -12.70 -21.42
C ARG A 37 -45.74 -11.39 -21.76
N GLN A 38 -46.48 -10.34 -22.11
CA GLN A 38 -45.90 -9.02 -22.36
C GLN A 38 -45.22 -8.45 -21.11
N GLN A 39 -45.84 -8.61 -19.94
CA GLN A 39 -45.25 -8.15 -18.68
C GLN A 39 -43.99 -8.95 -18.30
N ALA A 40 -43.97 -10.26 -18.54
CA ALA A 40 -42.79 -11.09 -18.34
C ALA A 40 -41.65 -10.71 -19.31
N ILE A 41 -41.95 -10.47 -20.59
CA ILE A 41 -40.96 -9.97 -21.56
C ILE A 41 -40.42 -8.61 -21.12
N LYS A 42 -41.30 -7.72 -20.65
CA LYS A 42 -40.93 -6.40 -20.14
C LYS A 42 -39.94 -6.49 -18.97
N GLN A 43 -40.28 -7.29 -17.95
CA GLN A 43 -39.41 -7.51 -16.79
C GLN A 43 -38.09 -8.19 -17.17
N ASN A 44 -38.14 -9.17 -18.08
CA ASN A 44 -36.94 -9.85 -18.56
C ASN A 44 -35.99 -8.89 -19.29
N ASN A 45 -36.51 -8.08 -20.22
CA ASN A 45 -35.69 -7.10 -20.94
C ASN A 45 -35.16 -6.02 -20.00
N GLU A 46 -35.98 -5.56 -19.04
CA GLU A 46 -35.53 -4.58 -18.05
C GLU A 46 -34.40 -5.13 -17.16
N THR A 47 -34.51 -6.39 -16.74
CA THR A 47 -33.49 -7.08 -15.94
C THR A 47 -32.23 -7.33 -16.77
N ALA A 48 -32.39 -7.72 -18.03
CA ALA A 48 -31.27 -7.91 -18.96
C ALA A 48 -30.51 -6.59 -19.23
N ALA A 49 -31.22 -5.46 -19.36
CA ALA A 49 -30.59 -4.15 -19.48
C ALA A 49 -29.80 -3.77 -18.21
N LEU A 50 -30.34 -4.06 -17.01
CA LEU A 50 -29.63 -3.81 -15.75
C LEU A 50 -28.35 -4.66 -15.64
N LEU A 51 -28.46 -5.97 -15.87
CA LEU A 51 -27.32 -6.89 -15.81
C LEU A 51 -26.26 -6.56 -16.88
N ALA A 52 -26.67 -6.07 -18.06
CA ALA A 52 -25.74 -5.59 -19.07
C ALA A 52 -24.98 -4.35 -18.59
N ALA A 53 -25.65 -3.39 -17.93
CA ALA A 53 -25.00 -2.23 -17.33
C ALA A 53 -24.02 -2.64 -16.20
N GLU A 54 -24.40 -3.59 -15.34
CA GLU A 54 -23.51 -4.12 -14.28
C GLU A 54 -22.26 -4.77 -14.89
N ALA A 55 -22.43 -5.57 -15.95
CA ALA A 55 -21.31 -6.18 -16.65
C ALA A 55 -20.37 -5.15 -17.29
N GLY A 56 -20.90 -4.05 -17.84
CA GLY A 56 -20.10 -2.95 -18.35
C GLY A 56 -19.33 -2.22 -17.25
N TYR A 57 -19.96 -1.97 -16.10
CA TYR A 57 -19.29 -1.43 -14.90
C TYR A 57 -18.16 -2.36 -14.41
N GLU A 58 -18.42 -3.66 -14.27
CA GLU A 58 -17.42 -4.64 -13.82
C GLU A 58 -16.25 -4.73 -14.79
N LYS A 59 -16.52 -4.70 -16.10
CA LYS A 59 -15.50 -4.67 -17.14
C LYS A 59 -14.62 -3.42 -17.03
N ALA A 60 -15.24 -2.25 -16.77
CA ALA A 60 -14.53 -1.01 -16.55
C ALA A 60 -13.62 -1.09 -15.32
N ILE A 61 -14.13 -1.54 -14.17
CA ILE A 61 -13.34 -1.74 -12.94
C ILE A 61 -12.19 -2.71 -13.17
N PHE A 62 -12.45 -3.83 -13.83
CA PHE A 62 -11.41 -4.79 -14.16
C PHE A 62 -10.34 -4.15 -15.04
N TRP A 63 -10.71 -3.42 -16.09
CA TRP A 63 -9.75 -2.73 -16.94
C TRP A 63 -8.96 -1.67 -16.17
N MET A 64 -9.61 -0.89 -15.30
CA MET A 64 -8.93 0.09 -14.44
C MET A 64 -7.91 -0.57 -13.52
N SER A 65 -8.25 -1.75 -12.96
CA SER A 65 -7.33 -2.55 -12.16
C SER A 65 -6.12 -3.06 -12.92
N GLN A 66 -6.22 -3.08 -14.26
CA GLN A 66 -5.13 -3.47 -15.14
C GLN A 66 -4.17 -2.32 -15.50
N GLN A 67 -4.47 -1.08 -15.11
CA GLN A 67 -3.64 0.08 -15.46
C GLN A 67 -2.53 0.34 -14.45
N GLN A 68 -1.35 0.70 -14.95
CA GLN A 68 -0.18 1.01 -14.11
C GLN A 68 -0.38 2.36 -13.41
N ASP A 69 -0.82 3.35 -14.19
CA ASP A 69 -1.20 4.64 -13.68
C ASP A 69 -2.44 5.17 -14.39
N MET A 70 -3.58 5.10 -13.69
CA MET A 70 -4.87 5.52 -14.24
C MET A 70 -4.91 6.97 -14.71
N LEU A 71 -4.25 7.90 -14.01
CA LEU A 71 -4.26 9.31 -14.44
C LEU A 71 -3.53 9.46 -15.78
N THR A 72 -2.32 8.90 -15.91
CA THR A 72 -1.57 8.92 -17.17
C THR A 72 -2.31 8.18 -18.28
N THR A 73 -2.92 7.02 -17.98
CA THR A 73 -3.71 6.23 -18.95
C THR A 73 -4.90 7.03 -19.50
N LEU A 74 -5.62 7.75 -18.63
CA LEU A 74 -6.75 8.58 -19.06
C LEU A 74 -6.30 9.81 -19.86
N TYR A 75 -5.20 10.45 -19.45
CA TYR A 75 -4.65 11.61 -20.16
C TYR A 75 -4.24 11.29 -21.59
N THR A 76 -3.63 10.11 -21.77
CA THR A 76 -3.16 9.63 -23.08
C THR A 76 -4.27 9.04 -23.96
N GLY A 77 -5.50 8.94 -23.44
CA GLY A 77 -6.63 8.39 -24.19
C GLY A 77 -6.44 6.91 -24.54
N SER A 78 -5.87 6.13 -23.64
CA SER A 78 -5.54 4.72 -23.92
C SER A 78 -6.79 3.90 -24.30
N PRO A 79 -6.65 2.92 -25.21
CA PRO A 79 -7.76 2.04 -25.59
C PRO A 79 -8.35 1.28 -24.38
N GLY A 80 -9.68 1.21 -24.32
CA GLY A 80 -10.43 0.54 -23.25
C GLY A 80 -10.99 1.48 -22.17
N THR A 81 -10.70 2.78 -22.26
CA THR A 81 -11.38 3.85 -21.50
C THR A 81 -12.87 3.95 -21.85
N THR A 82 -13.23 3.58 -23.08
CA THR A 82 -14.59 3.29 -23.51
C THR A 82 -14.64 1.89 -24.13
N GLY A 83 -15.82 1.26 -24.11
CA GLY A 83 -16.00 -0.04 -24.72
C GLY A 83 -17.44 -0.48 -24.76
N ASN A 84 -17.71 -1.51 -25.58
CA ASN A 84 -19.03 -2.09 -25.75
C ASN A 84 -18.96 -3.60 -25.50
N LEU A 85 -19.98 -4.17 -24.86
CA LEU A 85 -20.15 -5.61 -24.69
C LEU A 85 -21.50 -6.01 -25.29
N SER A 86 -21.54 -7.17 -25.94
CA SER A 86 -22.77 -7.71 -26.51
C SER A 86 -23.06 -9.08 -25.92
N PHE A 87 -24.30 -9.27 -25.49
CA PHE A 87 -24.84 -10.49 -24.94
C PHE A 87 -26.02 -10.96 -25.81
N THR A 88 -26.51 -12.16 -25.58
CA THR A 88 -27.71 -12.64 -26.29
C THR A 88 -28.95 -11.86 -25.80
N GLY A 89 -29.42 -10.92 -26.61
CA GLY A 89 -30.64 -10.13 -26.33
C GLY A 89 -30.44 -8.87 -25.47
N ALA A 90 -29.19 -8.50 -25.18
CA ALA A 90 -28.83 -7.26 -24.52
C ALA A 90 -27.41 -6.83 -24.90
N ASP A 91 -27.11 -5.56 -24.77
CA ASP A 91 -25.77 -5.01 -24.98
C ASP A 91 -25.50 -3.88 -23.99
N CYS A 92 -24.25 -3.46 -23.85
CA CYS A 92 -23.91 -2.28 -23.09
C CYS A 92 -22.77 -1.50 -23.71
N ASP A 93 -22.73 -0.20 -23.44
CA ASP A 93 -21.54 0.64 -23.55
C ASP A 93 -21.08 1.10 -22.17
N TYR A 94 -19.79 1.41 -22.04
CA TYR A 94 -19.25 2.03 -20.85
C TYR A 94 -18.19 3.07 -21.20
N SER A 95 -18.00 4.03 -20.28
CA SER A 95 -16.94 5.03 -20.33
C SER A 95 -16.35 5.29 -18.95
N ILE A 96 -15.05 5.57 -18.92
CA ILE A 96 -14.26 5.87 -17.73
C ILE A 96 -13.66 7.26 -17.91
N ASN A 97 -13.92 8.15 -16.96
CA ASN A 97 -13.41 9.52 -16.99
C ASN A 97 -12.79 9.89 -15.65
N PHE A 98 -11.82 10.80 -15.67
CA PHE A 98 -11.41 11.49 -14.46
C PHE A 98 -12.52 12.46 -14.03
N TYR A 99 -12.88 12.46 -12.74
CA TYR A 99 -13.96 13.28 -12.21
C TYR A 99 -13.43 14.47 -11.42
N ALA A 100 -12.69 14.21 -10.33
CA ALA A 100 -12.18 15.24 -9.44
C ALA A 100 -11.08 14.68 -8.52
N PHE A 101 -10.48 15.54 -7.71
CA PHE A 101 -9.71 15.14 -6.54
C PHE A 101 -10.53 15.28 -5.26
N ILE A 102 -10.46 14.28 -4.37
CA ILE A 102 -10.84 14.43 -2.96
C ILE A 102 -9.54 14.56 -2.17
N LYS A 103 -9.28 15.75 -1.60
CA LYS A 103 -7.98 16.12 -1.04
C LYS A 103 -6.89 15.97 -2.12
N ALA A 104 -6.02 14.97 -2.00
CA ALA A 104 -4.98 14.66 -2.99
C ALA A 104 -5.27 13.39 -3.83
N ARG A 105 -6.40 12.71 -3.57
CA ARG A 105 -6.73 11.41 -4.19
C ARG A 105 -7.63 11.57 -5.41
N PRO A 106 -7.28 10.95 -6.55
CA PRO A 106 -8.10 11.02 -7.75
C PRO A 106 -9.38 10.19 -7.59
N VAL A 107 -10.46 10.73 -8.11
CA VAL A 107 -11.77 10.08 -8.24
C VAL A 107 -12.09 9.95 -9.72
N TYR A 108 -12.54 8.76 -10.10
CA TYR A 108 -12.90 8.42 -11.47
C TYR A 108 -14.41 8.22 -11.54
N ARG A 109 -15.02 8.56 -12.66
CA ARG A 109 -16.43 8.30 -12.94
C ARG A 109 -16.54 7.22 -14.00
N ILE A 110 -17.34 6.20 -13.72
CA ILE A 110 -17.71 5.15 -14.66
C ILE A 110 -19.18 5.35 -15.00
N ILE A 111 -19.50 5.45 -16.28
CA ILE A 111 -20.87 5.43 -16.77
C ILE A 111 -21.01 4.18 -17.62
N SER A 112 -21.93 3.30 -17.29
CA SER A 112 -22.29 2.14 -18.12
C SER A 112 -23.77 2.14 -18.45
N ASN A 113 -24.09 2.07 -19.74
CA ASN A 113 -25.44 2.03 -20.27
C ASN A 113 -25.73 0.63 -20.80
N GLY A 114 -26.70 -0.06 -20.22
CA GLY A 114 -27.19 -1.35 -20.67
C GLY A 114 -28.50 -1.20 -21.44
N HIS A 115 -28.62 -1.95 -22.52
CA HIS A 115 -29.68 -1.89 -23.51
C HIS A 115 -30.32 -3.26 -23.70
N SER A 116 -31.65 -3.33 -23.65
CA SER A 116 -32.39 -4.53 -24.06
C SER A 116 -33.82 -4.17 -24.51
N GLY A 117 -34.10 -4.42 -25.79
CA GLY A 117 -35.38 -4.05 -26.40
C GLY A 117 -35.62 -2.54 -26.35
N MET A 118 -36.62 -2.11 -25.59
CA MET A 118 -36.93 -0.68 -25.37
C MET A 118 -36.38 -0.12 -24.05
N PHE A 119 -35.71 -0.94 -23.24
CA PHE A 119 -35.23 -0.56 -21.92
C PHE A 119 -33.77 -0.16 -21.96
N ASN A 120 -33.47 0.97 -21.31
CA ASN A 120 -32.14 1.47 -21.07
C ASN A 120 -31.94 1.61 -19.56
N ARG A 121 -30.82 1.08 -19.05
CA ARG A 121 -30.41 1.20 -17.65
C ARG A 121 -29.02 1.81 -17.60
N THR A 122 -28.81 2.74 -16.68
CA THR A 122 -27.51 3.40 -16.53
C THR A 122 -27.02 3.22 -15.10
N ILE A 123 -25.78 2.75 -14.99
CA ILE A 123 -24.99 2.78 -13.77
C ILE A 123 -24.00 3.92 -13.90
N ASP A 124 -24.11 4.89 -13.01
CA ASP A 124 -23.18 6.02 -12.88
C ASP A 124 -22.51 5.94 -11.52
N THR A 125 -21.21 5.67 -11.52
CA THR A 125 -20.46 5.41 -10.29
C THR A 125 -19.19 6.24 -10.21
N LEU A 126 -19.01 6.92 -9.08
CA LEU A 126 -17.74 7.50 -8.68
C LEU A 126 -16.92 6.44 -7.94
N VAL A 127 -15.69 6.21 -8.38
CA VAL A 127 -14.80 5.21 -7.80
C VAL A 127 -13.43 5.80 -7.48
N MET A 128 -12.77 5.20 -6.50
CA MET A 128 -11.45 5.59 -6.05
C MET A 128 -10.59 4.34 -5.84
N GLN A 129 -9.29 4.46 -6.08
CA GLN A 129 -8.35 3.37 -5.91
C GLN A 129 -8.26 2.98 -4.42
N ALA A 130 -8.59 1.75 -4.06
CA ALA A 130 -8.59 1.27 -2.69
C ALA A 130 -7.19 1.41 -2.05
N ILE A 131 -7.19 1.65 -0.74
CA ILE A 131 -5.98 1.70 0.07
C ILE A 131 -6.07 0.54 1.04
N SER A 132 -5.06 -0.32 1.04
CA SER A 132 -4.89 -1.39 2.01
C SER A 132 -4.02 -0.87 3.14
N GLY A 133 -4.27 -1.35 4.36
CA GLY A 133 -3.39 -1.05 5.48
C GLY A 133 -1.98 -1.59 5.22
N TRP A 134 -1.90 -2.85 4.79
CA TRP A 134 -0.66 -3.52 4.40
C TRP A 134 -0.84 -4.31 3.11
N ALA A 135 -0.26 -3.85 2.00
CA ALA A 135 -0.15 -4.63 0.77
C ALA A 135 1.24 -5.26 0.65
N MET A 136 1.29 -6.56 0.40
CA MET A 136 2.53 -7.33 0.37
C MET A 136 2.59 -8.20 -0.88
N GLY A 137 3.67 -8.05 -1.64
CA GLY A 137 3.93 -8.88 -2.81
C GLY A 137 4.31 -10.32 -2.45
N LYS A 138 5.11 -10.51 -1.39
CA LYS A 138 5.52 -11.84 -0.90
C LYS A 138 5.74 -11.80 0.61
N CYS A 139 5.13 -12.71 1.37
CA CYS A 139 5.41 -12.91 2.80
C CYS A 139 6.73 -13.68 3.05
N ARG A 140 7.77 -13.28 2.31
CA ARG A 140 9.08 -13.91 2.29
C ARG A 140 10.17 -12.85 2.19
N VAL A 141 11.32 -13.17 2.74
CA VAL A 141 12.52 -12.35 2.68
C VAL A 141 13.52 -12.97 1.72
N PRO A 142 14.22 -12.19 0.89
CA PRO A 142 15.28 -12.74 0.06
C PRO A 142 16.48 -13.22 0.91
N THR A 143 17.05 -14.34 0.51
CA THR A 143 18.16 -15.01 1.21
C THR A 143 19.36 -15.34 0.33
N GLY A 144 19.27 -15.00 -0.94
CA GLY A 144 20.27 -15.25 -1.97
C GLY A 144 19.82 -14.59 -3.27
N SER A 145 20.59 -14.78 -4.34
CA SER A 145 20.33 -14.12 -5.63
C SER A 145 19.01 -14.50 -6.29
N THR A 146 18.50 -15.70 -6.01
CA THR A 146 17.25 -16.23 -6.57
C THR A 146 16.39 -16.94 -5.52
N SER A 147 16.79 -16.90 -4.24
CA SER A 147 16.14 -17.65 -3.16
C SER A 147 15.48 -16.70 -2.16
N THR A 148 14.36 -17.15 -1.61
CA THR A 148 13.66 -16.48 -0.52
C THR A 148 13.33 -17.48 0.57
N SER A 149 13.18 -17.00 1.80
CA SER A 149 12.71 -17.79 2.93
C SER A 149 11.44 -17.19 3.54
N PRO A 150 10.53 -18.01 4.08
CA PRO A 150 9.39 -17.55 4.85
C PRO A 150 9.78 -16.58 5.97
N VAL A 151 8.92 -15.60 6.22
CA VAL A 151 9.01 -14.73 7.39
C VAL A 151 7.75 -14.92 8.22
N ASN A 152 7.93 -15.37 9.46
CA ASN A 152 6.83 -15.68 10.35
C ASN A 152 6.30 -14.41 11.04
N TYR A 153 4.98 -14.36 11.23
CA TYR A 153 4.37 -13.62 12.33
C TYR A 153 4.50 -14.47 13.59
N VAL A 154 5.03 -13.89 14.66
CA VAL A 154 5.33 -14.64 15.89
C VAL A 154 4.41 -14.25 17.05
N ASP A 155 4.42 -15.09 18.09
CA ASP A 155 3.69 -14.88 19.32
C ASP A 155 3.89 -13.46 19.90
N GLY A 156 2.81 -12.84 20.37
CA GLY A 156 2.83 -11.50 20.94
C GLY A 156 2.82 -10.34 19.92
N GLU A 157 2.96 -10.60 18.61
CA GLU A 157 2.76 -9.55 17.59
C GLU A 157 1.29 -9.11 17.53
N ILE A 158 1.08 -7.81 17.33
CA ILE A 158 -0.24 -7.24 17.04
C ILE A 158 -0.26 -6.69 15.62
N ILE A 159 -1.17 -7.21 14.81
CA ILE A 159 -1.43 -6.78 13.45
C ILE A 159 -2.85 -6.19 13.42
N ASP A 160 -2.95 -4.92 13.82
CA ASP A 160 -4.14 -4.08 13.73
C ASP A 160 -4.14 -3.28 12.43
N MET A 161 -3.97 -3.97 11.29
CA MET A 161 -4.09 -3.37 9.96
C MET A 161 -4.59 -4.37 8.92
N PRO A 162 -5.48 -3.97 7.98
CA PRO A 162 -5.93 -4.84 6.91
C PRO A 162 -4.75 -5.31 6.07
N LEU A 163 -4.59 -6.62 5.93
CA LEU A 163 -3.43 -7.23 5.28
C LEU A 163 -3.85 -7.85 3.94
N GLN A 164 -3.10 -7.56 2.88
CA GLN A 164 -3.22 -8.18 1.56
C GLN A 164 -1.90 -8.84 1.21
N ILE A 165 -1.90 -10.13 0.94
CA ILE A 165 -0.73 -10.88 0.49
C ILE A 165 -1.03 -11.44 -0.89
N ASN A 166 -0.19 -11.11 -1.88
CA ASN A 166 -0.31 -11.69 -3.22
C ASN A 166 -0.02 -13.19 -3.19
N ARG A 167 -0.53 -13.89 -4.20
CA ARG A 167 -0.19 -15.30 -4.40
C ARG A 167 1.29 -15.46 -4.72
N LEU A 168 1.96 -16.42 -4.10
CA LEU A 168 3.32 -16.78 -4.48
C LEU A 168 3.33 -17.55 -5.80
N THR A 169 3.90 -16.95 -6.85
CA THR A 169 3.98 -17.57 -8.18
C THR A 169 5.14 -18.57 -8.26
N GLY A 170 4.87 -19.78 -8.75
CA GLY A 170 5.89 -20.79 -9.05
C GLY A 170 6.17 -21.80 -7.92
N GLU A 171 5.51 -21.68 -6.77
CA GLU A 171 5.52 -22.69 -5.70
C GLU A 171 4.23 -23.52 -5.69
N SER A 172 4.23 -24.64 -4.94
CA SER A 172 3.07 -25.51 -4.82
C SER A 172 1.85 -24.74 -4.30
N SER A 173 0.69 -24.94 -4.90
CA SER A 173 -0.59 -24.37 -4.40
C SER A 173 -0.98 -24.87 -3.00
N ASP A 174 -0.25 -25.86 -2.49
CA ASP A 174 -0.61 -26.61 -1.28
C ASP A 174 0.06 -26.04 -0.02
N GLU A 175 1.04 -25.16 -0.18
CA GLU A 175 1.66 -24.43 0.93
C GLU A 175 0.91 -23.13 1.22
N ARG A 176 1.03 -22.60 2.44
CA ARG A 176 0.46 -21.30 2.79
C ARG A 176 1.39 -20.18 2.34
N ASP A 177 0.81 -19.08 1.89
CA ASP A 177 1.53 -17.83 1.60
C ASP A 177 1.64 -16.91 2.82
N ILE A 178 1.02 -17.27 3.94
CA ILE A 178 1.21 -16.64 5.25
C ILE A 178 1.81 -17.64 6.24
N TYR A 179 2.84 -17.19 6.97
CA TYR A 179 3.61 -18.03 7.88
C TYR A 179 3.48 -17.50 9.31
N ILE A 180 3.08 -18.37 10.23
CA ILE A 180 2.71 -18.01 11.60
C ILE A 180 3.34 -19.00 12.58
N ILE A 181 3.89 -18.49 13.68
CA ILE A 181 4.39 -19.25 14.84
C ILE A 181 3.76 -18.66 16.10
N GLY A 182 3.16 -19.51 16.95
CA GLY A 182 2.49 -19.03 18.18
C GLY A 182 1.14 -18.36 17.89
N GLU A 183 0.78 -17.36 18.69
CA GLU A 183 -0.54 -16.71 18.66
C GLU A 183 -0.46 -15.20 18.38
N PRO A 184 0.05 -14.76 17.21
CA PRO A 184 -0.07 -13.37 16.80
C PRO A 184 -1.55 -12.96 16.67
N GLN A 185 -1.82 -11.68 16.91
CA GLN A 185 -3.17 -11.14 16.84
C GLN A 185 -3.42 -10.43 15.51
N PHE A 186 -4.23 -11.03 14.63
CA PHE A 186 -4.75 -10.34 13.44
C PHE A 186 -6.12 -9.74 13.77
N LEU A 187 -6.12 -8.43 14.05
CA LEU A 187 -7.33 -7.71 14.50
C LEU A 187 -8.15 -7.15 13.34
N GLN A 188 -7.59 -7.13 12.13
CA GLN A 188 -8.21 -6.58 10.92
C GLN A 188 -8.31 -7.65 9.82
N PRO A 189 -9.14 -7.42 8.80
CA PRO A 189 -9.34 -8.43 7.77
C PRO A 189 -8.06 -8.75 6.99
N VAL A 190 -7.86 -10.04 6.71
CA VAL A 190 -6.74 -10.53 5.90
C VAL A 190 -7.25 -10.98 4.54
N SER A 191 -6.52 -10.67 3.48
CA SER A 191 -6.86 -10.97 2.10
C SER A 191 -5.68 -11.64 1.42
N MET A 192 -5.93 -12.79 0.80
CA MET A 192 -4.93 -13.65 0.19
C MET A 192 -5.21 -13.78 -1.30
N GLY A 193 -4.17 -13.67 -2.13
CA GLY A 193 -4.25 -13.96 -3.56
C GLY A 193 -4.42 -15.45 -3.87
N GLU A 194 -4.04 -16.31 -2.92
CA GLU A 194 -4.15 -17.76 -3.06
C GLU A 194 -5.49 -18.35 -2.62
N SER A 195 -5.69 -19.64 -2.93
CA SER A 195 -6.83 -20.45 -2.51
C SER A 195 -6.68 -20.90 -1.05
N ARG A 196 -7.82 -21.11 -0.37
CA ARG A 196 -7.88 -21.76 0.95
C ARG A 196 -7.52 -23.25 0.92
N TYR A 197 -7.78 -23.91 -0.20
CA TYR A 197 -7.66 -25.36 -0.31
C TYR A 197 -6.43 -25.75 -1.13
N THR A 198 -5.82 -26.87 -0.73
CA THR A 198 -4.80 -27.56 -1.52
C THR A 198 -5.41 -28.12 -2.81
N SER A 199 -4.56 -28.55 -3.73
CA SER A 199 -4.92 -29.26 -4.96
C SER A 199 -5.78 -30.51 -4.71
N ALA A 200 -5.58 -31.17 -3.56
CA ALA A 200 -6.36 -32.31 -3.10
C ALA A 200 -7.65 -31.95 -2.33
N GLY A 201 -7.98 -30.66 -2.20
CA GLY A 201 -9.16 -30.17 -1.50
C GLY A 201 -9.02 -30.05 0.02
N GLY A 202 -7.82 -30.27 0.57
CA GLY A 202 -7.55 -30.11 2.00
C GLY A 202 -7.51 -28.65 2.41
N ASP A 203 -8.11 -28.30 3.54
CA ASP A 203 -8.06 -26.93 4.07
C ASP A 203 -6.69 -26.65 4.70
N LYS A 204 -5.83 -25.92 4.00
CA LYS A 204 -4.51 -25.58 4.55
C LYS A 204 -4.61 -24.59 5.70
N TYR A 205 -5.70 -23.89 5.92
CA TYR A 205 -5.84 -22.86 6.96
C TYR A 205 -6.51 -23.33 8.25
N ALA A 206 -7.05 -24.54 8.29
CA ALA A 206 -7.90 -25.02 9.40
C ALA A 206 -7.32 -24.79 10.80
N GLY A 207 -6.01 -24.96 10.98
CA GLY A 207 -5.34 -24.82 12.29
C GLY A 207 -4.99 -23.38 12.72
N ILE A 208 -5.25 -22.36 11.89
CA ILE A 208 -4.91 -20.96 12.18
C ILE A 208 -6.09 -19.99 11.97
N MET A 209 -7.26 -20.49 11.56
CA MET A 209 -8.43 -19.65 11.30
C MET A 209 -8.86 -18.81 12.51
N ASN A 210 -8.64 -19.32 13.72
CA ASN A 210 -8.96 -18.65 14.98
C ASN A 210 -8.11 -17.39 15.25
N LEU A 211 -6.96 -17.23 14.58
CA LEU A 211 -6.09 -16.07 14.75
C LEU A 211 -6.61 -14.82 14.01
N PHE A 212 -7.51 -14.99 13.03
CA PHE A 212 -8.03 -13.91 12.19
C PHE A 212 -9.39 -13.41 12.70
N GLN A 213 -9.38 -12.43 13.60
CA GLN A 213 -10.58 -11.99 14.32
C GLN A 213 -11.66 -11.41 13.40
N GLN A 214 -11.26 -10.70 12.35
CA GLN A 214 -12.15 -10.10 11.34
C GLN A 214 -12.24 -10.94 10.05
N GLY A 215 -11.76 -12.17 10.09
CA GLY A 215 -11.79 -13.12 8.99
C GLY A 215 -10.65 -12.98 7.98
N ILE A 216 -10.58 -13.98 7.11
CA ILE A 216 -9.60 -14.09 6.02
C ILE A 216 -10.33 -14.41 4.71
N TYR A 217 -10.01 -13.66 3.66
CA TYR A 217 -10.57 -13.76 2.31
C TYR A 217 -9.54 -14.34 1.36
N PHE A 218 -9.97 -15.23 0.47
CA PHE A 218 -9.09 -15.94 -0.47
C PHE A 218 -9.39 -15.55 -1.91
N ASN A 219 -8.49 -15.90 -2.83
CA ASN A 219 -8.60 -15.62 -4.27
C ASN A 219 -8.83 -14.13 -4.58
N GLN A 220 -8.20 -13.26 -3.80
CA GLN A 220 -8.26 -11.81 -4.03
C GLN A 220 -7.29 -11.40 -5.15
N PRO A 221 -7.56 -10.32 -5.91
CA PRO A 221 -6.61 -9.83 -6.91
C PRO A 221 -5.27 -9.41 -6.29
N ASP A 222 -4.17 -9.68 -7.00
CA ASP A 222 -2.82 -9.30 -6.58
C ASP A 222 -2.62 -7.77 -6.60
N SER A 223 -1.91 -7.25 -5.60
CA SER A 223 -1.38 -5.89 -5.54
C SER A 223 -0.25 -5.68 -6.57
N ARG A 224 -0.17 -4.48 -7.14
CA ARG A 224 0.83 -4.12 -8.17
C ARG A 224 2.13 -3.57 -7.61
N VAL A 225 2.35 -3.71 -6.30
CA VAL A 225 3.61 -3.31 -5.67
C VAL A 225 4.85 -4.03 -6.23
N VAL A 226 4.66 -5.22 -6.78
CA VAL A 226 5.74 -5.99 -7.44
C VAL A 226 5.95 -5.61 -8.90
N ASP A 227 5.06 -4.80 -9.50
CA ASP A 227 5.21 -4.31 -10.87
C ASP A 227 6.11 -3.06 -10.86
N GLU A 228 7.37 -3.26 -11.22
CA GLU A 228 8.38 -2.22 -11.30
C GLU A 228 7.98 -1.08 -12.23
N ALA A 229 7.30 -1.36 -13.35
CA ALA A 229 6.88 -0.32 -14.28
C ALA A 229 5.77 0.55 -13.68
N THR A 230 4.86 -0.05 -12.90
CA THR A 230 3.87 0.70 -12.10
C THR A 230 4.54 1.61 -11.07
N VAL A 231 5.53 1.10 -10.32
CA VAL A 231 6.28 1.91 -9.33
C VAL A 231 7.04 3.03 -10.03
N GLN A 232 7.77 2.72 -11.11
CA GLN A 232 8.56 3.68 -11.88
C GLN A 232 7.70 4.81 -12.44
N SER A 233 6.57 4.49 -13.09
CA SER A 233 5.65 5.50 -13.65
C SER A 233 5.16 6.49 -12.59
N LYS A 234 4.80 6.01 -11.39
CA LYS A 234 4.35 6.88 -10.30
C LYS A 234 5.50 7.69 -9.69
N VAL A 235 6.73 7.14 -9.63
CA VAL A 235 7.92 7.88 -9.18
C VAL A 235 8.26 8.99 -10.17
N ASP A 236 8.19 8.71 -11.46
CA ASP A 236 8.42 9.71 -12.51
C ASP A 236 7.39 10.84 -12.42
N ARG A 237 6.10 10.52 -12.25
CA ARG A 237 5.06 11.53 -12.03
C ARG A 237 5.32 12.36 -10.78
N PHE A 238 5.68 11.71 -9.66
CA PHE A 238 6.00 12.42 -8.42
C PHE A 238 7.15 13.39 -8.65
N ARG A 239 8.27 12.90 -9.22
CA ARG A 239 9.43 13.73 -9.60
C ARG A 239 8.99 14.92 -10.44
N ASP A 240 8.19 14.69 -11.48
CA ASP A 240 7.80 15.72 -12.44
C ASP A 240 6.87 16.77 -11.83
N SER A 241 6.09 16.40 -10.81
CA SER A 241 5.30 17.35 -10.03
C SER A 241 6.10 18.12 -8.96
N THR A 242 7.12 17.51 -8.34
CA THR A 242 7.90 18.13 -7.25
C THR A 242 8.55 19.44 -7.72
N ALA A 243 8.51 20.52 -6.94
CA ALA A 243 9.18 21.75 -7.36
C ALA A 243 10.71 21.56 -7.45
N GLN A 244 11.36 22.19 -8.44
CA GLN A 244 12.78 21.98 -8.74
C GLN A 244 13.71 22.19 -7.53
N ALA A 245 13.37 23.13 -6.64
CA ALA A 245 14.13 23.41 -5.41
C ALA A 245 14.14 22.24 -4.39
N TYR A 246 13.25 21.25 -4.56
CA TYR A 246 13.12 20.07 -3.70
C TYR A 246 13.36 18.76 -4.46
N ARG A 247 13.98 18.85 -5.66
CA ARG A 247 14.52 17.71 -6.39
C ARG A 247 16.03 17.64 -6.17
N PHE A 248 16.50 16.55 -5.60
CA PHE A 248 17.92 16.38 -5.25
C PHE A 248 18.54 15.22 -6.02
N THR A 249 19.76 15.42 -6.50
CA THR A 249 20.62 14.36 -7.07
C THR A 249 21.95 14.42 -6.30
N PRO A 250 22.02 13.79 -5.10
CA PRO A 250 23.18 13.92 -4.24
C PRO A 250 24.44 13.30 -4.87
N VAL A 251 25.59 13.83 -4.50
CA VAL A 251 26.92 13.30 -4.86
C VAL A 251 27.65 12.82 -3.61
N ALA A 252 28.32 11.67 -3.71
CA ALA A 252 29.12 11.10 -2.64
C ALA A 252 30.52 11.72 -2.60
N HIS A 253 31.04 11.95 -1.40
CA HIS A 253 32.44 12.27 -1.16
C HIS A 253 33.30 11.00 -1.33
N SER A 254 34.60 11.20 -1.54
CA SER A 254 35.55 10.09 -1.67
C SER A 254 35.65 9.32 -0.35
N MET A 255 34.95 8.19 -0.31
CA MET A 255 34.94 7.25 0.80
C MET A 255 34.70 5.86 0.21
N THR A 256 35.42 4.85 0.68
CA THR A 256 35.16 3.46 0.28
C THR A 256 33.70 3.12 0.54
N ASP A 257 33.02 2.47 -0.39
CA ASP A 257 31.57 2.15 -0.31
C ASP A 257 30.68 3.36 0.01
N GLY A 258 31.11 4.57 -0.35
CA GLY A 258 30.34 5.80 -0.16
C GLY A 258 29.12 5.83 -1.07
N MET A 259 27.94 6.00 -0.48
CA MET A 259 26.67 6.12 -1.19
C MET A 259 26.16 7.56 -1.10
N PRO A 260 25.78 8.17 -2.23
CA PRO A 260 25.24 9.53 -2.23
C PRO A 260 23.88 9.55 -1.54
N ALA A 261 23.67 10.53 -0.66
CA ALA A 261 22.44 10.65 0.10
C ALA A 261 22.04 12.11 0.38
N VAL A 262 20.76 12.29 0.67
CA VAL A 262 20.22 13.49 1.33
C VAL A 262 19.88 13.12 2.76
N HIS A 263 20.21 13.99 3.71
CA HIS A 263 19.81 13.84 5.11
C HIS A 263 18.66 14.80 5.41
N LEU A 264 17.57 14.25 5.96
CA LEU A 264 16.35 14.95 6.31
C LEU A 264 16.12 14.90 7.83
N GLU A 265 16.00 16.08 8.41
CA GLU A 265 15.83 16.25 9.86
C GLU A 265 14.54 17.03 10.10
N PHE A 266 13.48 16.34 10.50
CA PHE A 266 12.19 16.92 10.82
C PHE A 266 12.18 17.47 12.25
N PHE A 267 11.59 18.64 12.45
CA PHE A 267 11.41 19.20 13.78
C PHE A 267 10.28 20.24 13.80
N VAL A 268 9.72 20.46 14.98
CA VAL A 268 8.74 21.54 15.22
C VAL A 268 9.39 22.64 16.04
N ASP A 269 9.45 23.86 15.51
CA ASP A 269 10.14 24.96 16.19
C ASP A 269 9.36 25.53 17.38
N ALA A 270 9.96 26.51 18.07
CA ALA A 270 9.36 27.16 19.23
C ALA A 270 8.05 27.91 18.92
N ASN A 271 7.80 28.27 17.65
CA ASN A 271 6.56 28.90 17.21
C ASN A 271 5.52 27.86 16.77
N ASN A 272 5.75 26.58 17.06
CA ASN A 272 4.91 25.47 16.65
C ASN A 272 4.78 25.38 15.12
N VAL A 273 5.85 25.67 14.36
CA VAL A 273 5.88 25.54 12.89
C VAL A 273 6.64 24.28 12.50
N GLY A 274 6.07 23.47 11.60
CA GLY A 274 6.71 22.29 11.04
C GLY A 274 7.84 22.66 10.10
N LYS A 275 9.06 22.19 10.40
CA LYS A 275 10.25 22.46 9.62
C LYS A 275 11.00 21.19 9.26
N ILE A 276 11.74 21.29 8.17
CA ILE A 276 12.69 20.29 7.74
C ILE A 276 14.04 20.95 7.48
N ARG A 277 15.10 20.38 8.06
CA ARG A 277 16.47 20.69 7.67
C ARG A 277 16.91 19.64 6.66
N ILE A 278 17.31 20.11 5.48
CA ILE A 278 17.69 19.29 4.34
C ILE A 278 19.19 19.51 4.14
N THR A 279 19.96 18.43 4.19
CA THR A 279 21.40 18.45 3.90
C THR A 279 21.66 17.61 2.65
N ASN A 280 21.95 18.27 1.53
CA ASN A 280 22.31 17.59 0.29
C ASN A 280 23.78 17.11 0.30
N ASN A 281 24.14 16.23 -0.63
CA ASN A 281 25.49 15.69 -0.80
C ASN A 281 26.07 15.03 0.45
N CYS A 282 25.21 14.45 1.29
CA CYS A 282 25.66 13.55 2.35
C CYS A 282 26.24 12.28 1.73
N THR A 283 27.12 11.61 2.46
CA THR A 283 27.67 10.33 2.05
C THR A 283 27.45 9.31 3.14
N VAL A 284 26.64 8.30 2.84
CA VAL A 284 26.44 7.14 3.71
C VAL A 284 27.58 6.17 3.46
N LYS A 285 28.29 5.79 4.53
CA LYS A 285 29.24 4.68 4.48
C LYS A 285 28.44 3.38 4.43
N GLY A 286 28.52 2.72 3.28
CA GLY A 286 28.01 1.39 3.09
C GLY A 286 28.85 0.31 3.75
N TYR A 287 28.21 -0.78 4.12
CA TYR A 287 28.85 -2.03 4.51
C TYR A 287 28.11 -3.22 3.89
N LYS A 288 28.81 -4.33 3.65
CA LYS A 288 28.22 -5.55 3.12
C LYS A 288 28.92 -6.76 3.72
N GLN A 289 28.14 -7.66 4.31
CA GLN A 289 28.67 -8.95 4.78
C GLN A 289 29.24 -9.75 3.61
N SER A 290 30.29 -10.54 3.86
CA SER A 290 30.99 -11.31 2.83
C SER A 290 30.19 -12.51 2.31
N SER A 291 29.21 -13.04 3.06
CA SER A 291 28.44 -14.24 2.71
C SER A 291 26.92 -14.05 2.80
N ASP A 292 26.16 -14.77 1.95
CA ASP A 292 24.69 -14.71 1.85
C ASP A 292 24.04 -15.26 3.13
N GLY A 293 24.67 -16.29 3.71
CA GLY A 293 24.14 -16.97 4.90
C GLY A 293 24.16 -16.12 6.17
N ARG A 294 24.73 -14.91 6.14
CA ARG A 294 24.91 -14.06 7.34
C ARG A 294 23.92 -12.90 7.44
N THR A 295 23.20 -12.57 6.38
CA THR A 295 22.36 -11.37 6.33
C THR A 295 21.12 -11.59 5.48
N TYR A 296 20.07 -10.82 5.77
CA TYR A 296 18.86 -10.70 4.96
C TYR A 296 18.84 -9.41 4.12
N ASP A 297 19.97 -8.70 4.03
CA ASP A 297 20.10 -7.40 3.39
C ASP A 297 20.25 -7.54 1.88
N PHE A 298 19.15 -7.95 1.26
CA PHE A 298 18.96 -8.05 -0.17
C PHE A 298 17.86 -7.08 -0.62
N ARG A 299 17.96 -6.67 -1.87
CA ARG A 299 16.93 -5.93 -2.58
C ARG A 299 16.67 -6.60 -3.93
N ILE A 300 15.48 -6.38 -4.47
CA ILE A 300 15.11 -6.80 -5.82
C ILE A 300 16.05 -6.14 -6.82
N VAL A 301 16.51 -6.92 -7.79
CA VAL A 301 17.28 -6.40 -8.93
C VAL A 301 16.32 -5.68 -9.87
N PRO A 302 16.55 -4.40 -10.21
CA PRO A 302 15.76 -3.70 -11.21
C PRO A 302 15.73 -4.47 -12.54
N GLY A 303 14.57 -4.50 -13.19
CA GLY A 303 14.26 -5.25 -14.41
C GLY A 303 13.96 -6.73 -14.20
N SER A 304 14.03 -7.28 -12.98
CA SER A 304 13.83 -8.72 -12.74
C SER A 304 12.39 -9.15 -12.52
N GLY A 305 11.43 -8.21 -12.44
CA GLY A 305 10.03 -8.52 -12.10
C GLY A 305 9.88 -9.14 -10.70
N GLY A 306 10.78 -8.83 -9.76
CA GLY A 306 10.73 -9.36 -8.40
C GLY A 306 11.18 -10.82 -8.25
N SER A 307 11.94 -11.35 -9.23
CA SER A 307 12.44 -12.73 -9.22
C SER A 307 13.90 -12.86 -8.79
N ASN A 308 14.72 -11.83 -9.04
CA ASN A 308 16.14 -11.82 -8.70
C ASN A 308 16.43 -10.79 -7.62
N TYR A 309 17.43 -11.10 -6.79
CA TYR A 309 17.84 -10.27 -5.66
C TYR A 309 19.34 -10.04 -5.66
N GLN A 310 19.75 -8.91 -5.11
CA GLN A 310 21.16 -8.57 -4.92
C GLN A 310 21.38 -8.02 -3.53
N ARG A 311 22.50 -8.40 -2.91
CA ARG A 311 22.96 -7.74 -1.70
C ARG A 311 23.32 -6.29 -2.00
N TYR A 312 22.82 -5.37 -1.19
CA TYR A 312 23.15 -3.96 -1.26
C TYR A 312 24.03 -3.56 -0.08
N ASN A 313 24.61 -2.36 -0.15
CA ASN A 313 25.36 -1.80 0.94
C ASN A 313 24.40 -1.29 2.01
N ILE A 314 24.53 -1.82 3.22
CA ILE A 314 23.72 -1.45 4.38
C ILE A 314 24.28 -0.23 5.08
N TYR A 315 23.43 0.46 5.82
CA TYR A 315 23.79 1.66 6.54
C TYR A 315 24.75 1.34 7.69
N SER A 316 25.88 2.06 7.74
CA SER A 316 26.79 2.07 8.89
C SER A 316 26.77 3.43 9.60
N TYR A 317 27.19 4.47 8.91
CA TYR A 317 27.14 5.85 9.36
C TYR A 317 27.07 6.77 8.15
N HIS A 318 26.93 8.07 8.37
CA HIS A 318 27.04 9.05 7.29
C HIS A 318 27.77 10.30 7.73
N VAL A 319 28.29 11.00 6.72
CA VAL A 319 28.97 12.28 6.86
C VAL A 319 28.31 13.31 5.95
N ARG A 320 28.43 14.58 6.32
CA ARG A 320 28.04 15.73 5.52
C ARG A 320 29.26 16.59 5.15
N PRO A 321 29.20 17.43 4.11
CA PRO A 321 30.20 18.46 3.87
C PRO A 321 30.38 19.37 5.09
N ALA A 322 31.63 19.70 5.43
CA ALA A 322 31.94 20.57 6.57
C ALA A 322 31.44 22.01 6.37
N ASP A 323 31.40 22.47 5.12
CA ASP A 323 30.94 23.78 4.68
C ASP A 323 29.50 23.78 4.17
N ALA A 324 28.71 22.73 4.45
CA ALA A 324 27.36 22.58 3.91
C ALA A 324 26.44 23.78 4.23
N ASP A 325 26.60 24.39 5.40
CA ASP A 325 25.85 25.58 5.81
C ASP A 325 26.29 26.83 5.01
N ALA A 326 27.59 26.99 4.74
CA ALA A 326 28.13 28.13 4.00
C ALA A 326 27.84 28.07 2.49
N THR A 327 27.79 26.86 1.92
CA THR A 327 27.54 26.62 0.49
C THR A 327 26.05 26.51 0.15
N GLY A 328 25.16 26.59 1.14
CA GLY A 328 23.73 26.41 0.96
C GLY A 328 23.30 24.97 0.65
N GLN A 329 24.19 23.99 0.84
CA GLN A 329 23.85 22.56 0.73
C GLN A 329 23.03 22.08 1.92
N ARG A 330 23.10 22.80 3.05
CA ARG A 330 22.25 22.61 4.22
C ARG A 330 21.30 23.77 4.37
N ILE A 331 20.00 23.49 4.31
CA ILE A 331 18.95 24.50 4.35
C ILE A 331 17.84 24.09 5.32
N ILE A 332 17.19 25.08 5.94
CA ILE A 332 15.97 24.88 6.71
C ILE A 332 14.80 25.45 5.92
N ARG A 333 13.70 24.70 5.84
CA ARG A 333 12.47 25.08 5.18
C ARG A 333 11.27 24.77 6.07
N GLN A 334 10.23 25.57 5.97
CA GLN A 334 8.93 25.19 6.50
C GLN A 334 8.34 24.13 5.57
N ILE A 335 7.56 23.20 6.12
CA ILE A 335 7.03 22.07 5.34
C ILE A 335 6.06 22.57 4.27
N ASP A 336 5.27 23.60 4.54
CA ASP A 336 4.37 24.24 3.57
C ASP A 336 5.09 24.85 2.35
N GLN A 337 6.35 25.26 2.49
CA GLN A 337 7.16 25.75 1.38
C GLN A 337 7.50 24.65 0.37
N THR A 338 7.34 23.38 0.74
CA THR A 338 7.52 22.23 -0.15
C THR A 338 6.25 21.84 -0.91
N TYR A 339 5.17 22.59 -0.71
CA TYR A 339 3.86 22.21 -1.21
C TYR A 339 3.75 22.37 -2.73
N VAL A 340 3.16 21.35 -3.34
CA VAL A 340 2.81 21.32 -4.76
C VAL A 340 1.34 20.99 -4.90
N THR A 341 0.65 21.74 -5.76
CA THR A 341 -0.70 21.43 -6.23
C THR A 341 -0.59 20.65 -7.54
N GLN A 342 -1.14 19.43 -7.58
CA GLN A 342 -1.28 18.69 -8.84
C GLN A 342 -2.49 19.21 -9.60
N SER A 343 -2.36 19.41 -10.91
CA SER A 343 -3.44 19.80 -11.81
C SER A 343 -3.60 18.74 -12.90
N PHE A 344 -4.82 18.26 -13.11
CA PHE A 344 -5.16 17.29 -14.14
C PHE A 344 -6.46 17.68 -14.84
N GLY A 345 -6.42 17.87 -16.16
CA GLY A 345 -7.60 18.30 -16.93
C GLY A 345 -8.18 19.64 -16.47
N GLY A 346 -7.37 20.53 -15.88
CA GLY A 346 -7.81 21.81 -15.30
C GLY A 346 -8.38 21.71 -13.89
N ILE A 347 -8.40 20.52 -13.27
CA ILE A 347 -8.86 20.31 -11.89
C ILE A 347 -7.66 20.15 -10.98
N GLU A 348 -7.65 20.86 -9.86
CA GLU A 348 -6.56 20.89 -8.91
C GLU A 348 -6.82 20.04 -7.65
N SER A 349 -5.76 19.44 -7.14
CA SER A 349 -5.73 18.74 -5.84
C SER A 349 -5.43 19.71 -4.69
N GLN A 350 -5.66 19.27 -3.45
CA GLN A 350 -5.10 19.99 -2.30
C GLN A 350 -3.56 19.93 -2.34
N PRO A 351 -2.88 21.04 -1.99
CA PRO A 351 -1.44 21.08 -1.97
C PRO A 351 -0.88 20.14 -0.90
N GLY A 352 0.29 19.56 -1.19
CA GLY A 352 0.98 18.67 -0.27
C GLY A 352 2.50 18.75 -0.44
N GLY A 353 3.23 18.57 0.66
CA GLY A 353 4.68 18.68 0.67
C GLY A 353 5.34 17.55 -0.12
N GLN A 354 6.31 17.90 -0.96
CA GLN A 354 7.03 16.93 -1.78
C GLN A 354 8.54 17.14 -1.73
N ILE A 355 9.26 16.04 -1.53
CA ILE A 355 10.72 15.98 -1.70
C ILE A 355 11.04 14.76 -2.55
N PHE A 356 11.77 14.99 -3.64
CA PHE A 356 12.25 13.92 -4.52
C PHE A 356 13.77 13.83 -4.45
N VAL A 357 14.29 12.62 -4.27
CA VAL A 357 15.72 12.35 -4.20
C VAL A 357 16.09 11.24 -5.19
N ASN A 358 16.87 11.60 -6.21
CA ASN A 358 17.51 10.62 -7.08
C ASN A 358 18.78 10.05 -6.42
N GLY A 359 18.58 9.26 -5.37
CA GLY A 359 19.63 8.73 -4.52
C GLY A 359 19.04 8.18 -3.22
N ASN A 360 19.87 8.09 -2.19
CA ASN A 360 19.43 7.59 -0.89
C ASN A 360 18.99 8.71 0.04
N VAL A 361 18.22 8.36 1.08
CA VAL A 361 17.75 9.29 2.10
C VAL A 361 18.06 8.74 3.48
N VAL A 362 18.56 9.59 4.36
CA VAL A 362 18.65 9.34 5.80
C VAL A 362 17.62 10.22 6.48
N ILE A 363 16.82 9.66 7.38
CA ILE A 363 15.84 10.38 8.18
C ILE A 363 16.11 10.13 9.66
N GLY A 364 16.15 11.21 10.43
CA GLY A 364 16.37 11.19 11.87
C GLY A 364 17.51 12.11 12.26
N SER A 365 17.46 12.62 13.47
CA SER A 365 18.49 13.50 13.99
C SER A 365 18.68 13.32 15.49
N SER A 366 19.90 13.58 15.93
CA SER A 366 20.29 13.68 17.33
C SER A 366 21.04 14.98 17.60
N ASP A 367 20.84 15.99 16.76
CA ASP A 367 21.46 17.29 16.90
C ASP A 367 20.76 18.10 18.01
N PRO A 368 21.44 18.38 19.14
CA PRO A 368 20.84 19.15 20.23
C PRO A 368 20.60 20.62 19.89
N ALA A 369 21.13 21.11 18.76
CA ALA A 369 20.85 22.46 18.27
C ALA A 369 19.46 22.60 17.61
N LEU A 370 18.78 21.48 17.32
CA LEU A 370 17.38 21.49 16.88
C LEU A 370 16.44 21.61 18.08
N SER A 371 15.17 21.97 17.82
CA SER A 371 14.18 22.17 18.88
C SER A 371 13.95 20.90 19.72
N ALA A 372 13.34 21.07 20.89
CA ALA A 372 12.96 19.94 21.76
C ALA A 372 12.00 18.94 21.07
N ASN A 373 11.33 19.35 19.99
CA ASN A 373 10.44 18.52 19.18
C ASN A 373 11.13 18.02 17.90
N ILE A 374 12.37 17.55 18.03
CA ILE A 374 13.12 16.87 16.97
C ILE A 374 12.46 15.55 16.59
N ASN A 375 12.62 15.13 15.33
CA ASN A 375 12.04 13.91 14.79
C ASN A 375 10.50 13.86 14.81
N LYS A 376 9.86 15.03 14.90
CA LYS A 376 8.42 15.21 14.79
C LYS A 376 8.05 15.84 13.45
N VAL A 377 7.09 15.25 12.75
CA VAL A 377 6.53 15.78 11.51
C VAL A 377 5.26 16.56 11.83
N LYS A 378 5.26 17.86 11.53
CA LYS A 378 4.06 18.69 11.53
C LYS A 378 3.76 19.09 10.09
N ASP A 379 2.48 19.06 9.71
CA ASP A 379 1.97 19.17 8.35
C ASP A 379 2.13 17.88 7.51
N LYS A 380 1.87 17.97 6.20
CA LYS A 380 1.80 16.81 5.28
C LYS A 380 2.99 16.83 4.33
N ILE A 381 3.78 15.76 4.32
CA ILE A 381 4.92 15.65 3.42
C ILE A 381 5.16 14.22 2.94
N THR A 382 5.53 14.08 1.67
CA THR A 382 5.99 12.81 1.08
C THR A 382 7.43 12.96 0.61
N VAL A 383 8.24 11.95 0.94
CA VAL A 383 9.62 11.81 0.51
C VAL A 383 9.72 10.60 -0.42
N VAL A 384 10.19 10.83 -1.64
CA VAL A 384 10.43 9.80 -2.65
C VAL A 384 11.92 9.66 -2.93
N ALA A 385 12.44 8.45 -2.86
CA ALA A 385 13.82 8.11 -3.12
C ALA A 385 13.94 7.03 -4.22
N THR A 386 14.82 7.24 -5.20
CA THR A 386 15.18 6.17 -6.16
C THR A 386 16.13 5.14 -5.53
N GLY A 387 16.86 5.53 -4.48
CA GLY A 387 17.69 4.65 -3.66
C GLY A 387 16.96 4.13 -2.43
N ASN A 388 17.70 3.94 -1.33
CA ASN A 388 17.16 3.47 -0.05
C ASN A 388 16.74 4.64 0.85
N ILE A 389 15.79 4.40 1.75
CA ILE A 389 15.47 5.30 2.87
C ILE A 389 15.85 4.61 4.18
N TRP A 390 16.69 5.25 4.98
CA TRP A 390 17.10 4.77 6.28
C TRP A 390 16.51 5.64 7.40
N LEU A 391 15.83 5.02 8.35
CA LEU A 391 15.26 5.65 9.54
C LEU A 391 16.14 5.33 10.74
N ALA A 392 16.76 6.36 11.32
CA ALA A 392 17.77 6.19 12.35
C ALA A 392 17.34 6.60 13.76
N ASN A 393 16.14 7.17 13.88
CA ASN A 393 15.51 7.58 15.13
C ASN A 393 14.02 7.23 15.05
N THR A 394 13.30 7.33 16.18
CA THR A 394 11.84 7.36 16.13
C THR A 394 11.40 8.52 15.26
N ILE A 395 10.34 8.35 14.48
CA ILE A 395 9.75 9.41 13.66
C ILE A 395 8.26 9.37 13.93
N GLU A 396 7.74 10.44 14.51
CA GLU A 396 6.34 10.55 14.90
C GLU A 396 5.74 11.80 14.28
N VAL A 397 4.43 11.82 14.12
CA VAL A 397 3.73 13.04 13.79
C VAL A 397 3.52 13.89 15.04
N HIS A 398 3.52 15.21 14.88
CA HIS A 398 3.20 16.14 15.97
C HIS A 398 1.70 16.13 16.27
N GLY A 399 1.29 16.60 17.44
CA GLY A 399 -0.12 16.75 17.82
C GLY A 399 -0.62 15.60 18.70
N ASP A 400 -1.94 15.49 18.82
CA ASP A 400 -2.59 14.55 19.74
C ASP A 400 -2.57 13.11 19.19
N HIS A 401 -2.50 12.17 20.14
CA HIS A 401 -2.58 10.72 19.91
C HIS A 401 -3.68 10.13 20.80
N SER A 402 -4.31 9.05 20.34
CA SER A 402 -5.30 8.28 21.10
C SER A 402 -4.64 7.45 22.21
N ALA A 403 -5.46 6.76 23.02
CA ALA A 403 -4.98 5.98 24.17
C ALA A 403 -4.04 4.81 23.79
N ASP A 404 -4.18 4.27 22.59
CA ASP A 404 -3.28 3.27 21.98
C ASP A 404 -2.07 3.90 21.28
N GLY A 405 -1.95 5.22 21.37
CA GLY A 405 -0.88 6.01 20.80
C GLY A 405 -0.99 6.21 19.29
N LYS A 406 -2.05 5.77 18.59
CA LYS A 406 -2.25 6.17 17.19
C LYS A 406 -2.45 7.69 17.11
N PRO A 407 -2.02 8.36 16.03
CA PRO A 407 -2.41 9.74 15.82
C PRO A 407 -3.93 9.90 15.85
N ALA A 408 -4.44 10.91 16.57
CA ALA A 408 -5.88 11.11 16.71
C ALA A 408 -6.55 11.44 15.35
N GLU A 409 -7.84 11.13 15.17
CA GLU A 409 -8.55 11.34 13.89
C GLU A 409 -8.49 12.78 13.38
N ASN A 410 -8.49 13.76 14.30
CA ASN A 410 -8.39 15.19 14.00
C ASN A 410 -6.94 15.68 13.78
N ASN A 411 -5.93 14.85 14.03
CA ASN A 411 -4.55 15.18 13.72
C ASN A 411 -4.39 15.14 12.18
N HIS A 412 -3.89 16.21 11.58
CA HIS A 412 -3.78 16.32 10.11
C HIS A 412 -2.38 16.01 9.56
N ASN A 413 -1.43 15.73 10.44
CA ASN A 413 -0.02 15.54 10.09
C ASN A 413 0.20 14.14 9.54
N VAL A 414 0.93 14.04 8.42
CA VAL A 414 1.16 12.80 7.68
C VAL A 414 2.55 12.80 7.05
N LEU A 415 3.25 11.67 7.18
CA LEU A 415 4.50 11.39 6.49
C LEU A 415 4.31 10.24 5.50
N GLY A 416 4.63 10.48 4.23
CA GLY A 416 4.75 9.45 3.19
C GLY A 416 6.22 9.15 2.90
N LEU A 417 6.61 7.88 2.87
CA LEU A 417 7.95 7.41 2.54
C LEU A 417 7.88 6.42 1.38
N ILE A 418 8.56 6.72 0.28
CA ILE A 418 8.47 5.93 -0.94
C ILE A 418 9.87 5.68 -1.46
N SER A 419 10.20 4.41 -1.68
CA SER A 419 11.55 4.00 -2.06
C SER A 419 11.50 2.98 -3.19
N GLN A 420 12.26 3.24 -4.27
CA GLN A 420 12.54 2.21 -5.27
C GLN A 420 13.64 1.24 -4.82
N GLY A 421 14.40 1.56 -3.77
CA GLY A 421 15.27 0.63 -3.05
C GLY A 421 14.53 -0.04 -1.89
N VAL A 422 15.10 0.07 -0.68
CA VAL A 422 14.48 -0.42 0.57
C VAL A 422 14.14 0.73 1.52
N VAL A 423 13.18 0.51 2.42
CA VAL A 423 12.98 1.39 3.59
C VAL A 423 13.34 0.61 4.83
N LYS A 424 14.35 1.07 5.58
CA LYS A 424 14.85 0.35 6.75
C LYS A 424 15.01 1.24 7.97
N VAL A 425 14.55 0.76 9.12
CA VAL A 425 15.09 1.21 10.41
C VAL A 425 16.52 0.73 10.48
N VAL A 426 17.47 1.57 10.88
CA VAL A 426 18.91 1.25 10.96
C VAL A 426 19.39 1.36 12.39
N ASP A 427 20.20 0.39 12.84
CA ASP A 427 20.84 0.47 14.15
C ASP A 427 22.24 1.08 14.00
N PRO A 428 22.46 2.35 14.41
CA PRO A 428 23.78 2.97 14.31
C PRO A 428 24.77 2.36 15.33
N GLY A 429 24.29 1.58 16.30
CA GLY A 429 25.12 0.77 17.22
C GLY A 429 25.91 -0.31 16.55
N MET A 430 25.59 -0.62 15.29
CA MET A 430 26.40 -1.50 14.47
C MET A 430 27.81 -0.97 14.23
N SER A 431 27.99 0.34 14.34
CA SER A 431 29.31 0.94 14.38
C SER A 431 30.17 0.40 15.54
N ARG A 432 29.64 -0.14 16.64
CA ARG A 432 30.50 -0.60 17.75
C ARG A 432 31.24 -1.91 17.48
N TYR A 433 30.73 -2.72 16.55
CA TYR A 433 31.24 -4.07 16.34
C TYR A 433 32.56 -4.06 15.55
N THR A 434 33.54 -4.76 16.08
CA THR A 434 34.92 -4.87 15.55
C THR A 434 35.00 -5.69 14.27
N LYS A 435 36.00 -5.50 13.41
CA LYS A 435 36.26 -6.40 12.26
C LYS A 435 36.71 -7.83 12.65
N THR A 436 36.73 -8.17 13.95
CA THR A 436 37.10 -9.48 14.47
C THR A 436 35.89 -10.38 14.69
N TYR A 437 36.11 -11.69 14.52
CA TYR A 437 35.10 -12.73 14.74
C TYR A 437 34.47 -12.61 16.14
N PRO A 438 33.15 -12.87 16.29
CA PRO A 438 32.19 -13.29 15.26
C PRO A 438 31.54 -12.14 14.47
N ASN A 439 31.65 -10.89 14.95
CA ASN A 439 30.83 -9.77 14.51
C ASN A 439 31.56 -8.88 13.50
N TYR A 440 31.74 -9.32 12.25
CA TYR A 440 32.52 -8.67 11.17
C TYR A 440 32.01 -7.31 10.66
N TYR A 441 31.47 -6.45 11.50
CA TYR A 441 30.95 -5.14 11.13
C TYR A 441 32.08 -4.11 11.03
N PRO A 442 31.84 -2.96 10.37
CA PRO A 442 32.92 -2.05 9.98
C PRO A 442 33.64 -1.36 11.15
N GLY A 443 33.13 -1.46 12.38
CA GLY A 443 33.65 -0.73 13.53
C GLY A 443 33.30 0.76 13.48
N PRO A 444 33.61 1.51 14.55
CA PRO A 444 33.28 2.93 14.58
C PRO A 444 34.20 3.62 13.59
N PRO A 445 33.78 4.75 12.98
CA PRO A 445 34.65 5.47 12.07
C PRO A 445 35.97 5.80 12.78
N THR A 446 37.07 5.30 12.24
CA THR A 446 38.42 5.55 12.76
C THR A 446 38.90 6.95 12.43
N SER A 447 38.38 7.53 11.36
CA SER A 447 38.53 8.92 10.94
C SER A 447 37.44 9.29 9.94
N VAL A 448 37.02 10.56 9.93
CA VAL A 448 36.15 11.10 8.87
C VAL A 448 37.01 11.64 7.72
N PRO A 449 36.58 11.48 6.45
CA PRO A 449 37.29 12.09 5.32
C PRO A 449 37.49 13.60 5.48
N SER A 450 38.62 14.12 5.01
CA SER A 450 38.88 15.57 5.01
C SER A 450 37.77 16.33 4.29
N GLY A 451 37.37 17.49 4.84
CA GLY A 451 36.26 18.29 4.31
C GLY A 451 34.86 17.78 4.67
N THR A 452 34.75 16.72 5.48
CA THR A 452 33.46 16.18 5.93
C THR A 452 33.34 16.16 7.45
N VAL A 453 32.10 16.08 7.93
CA VAL A 453 31.74 16.03 9.35
C VAL A 453 30.78 14.87 9.56
N TYR A 454 31.04 14.05 10.58
CA TYR A 454 30.11 13.00 11.03
C TYR A 454 28.80 13.60 11.52
N VAL A 455 27.69 12.99 11.13
CA VAL A 455 26.36 13.42 11.56
C VAL A 455 25.79 12.42 12.56
N PRO A 456 25.56 12.83 13.82
CA PRO A 456 25.07 11.94 14.86
C PRO A 456 23.58 11.62 14.67
N ILE A 457 23.25 10.34 14.81
CA ILE A 457 21.90 9.77 14.77
C ILE A 457 21.76 8.71 15.87
N GLY A 458 20.54 8.41 16.27
CA GLY A 458 20.29 7.55 17.44
C GLY A 458 20.76 8.16 18.77
N VAL A 459 20.61 7.41 19.85
CA VAL A 459 20.96 7.82 21.20
C VAL A 459 22.45 7.63 21.42
N HIS A 460 23.14 8.61 22.01
CA HIS A 460 24.54 8.44 22.43
C HIS A 460 24.62 7.43 23.56
N GLN A 461 25.56 6.49 23.46
CA GLN A 461 25.70 5.48 24.50
C GLN A 461 26.25 6.09 25.80
N SER A 462 25.46 5.95 26.86
CA SER A 462 25.87 6.29 28.22
C SER A 462 27.20 5.61 28.59
N GLY A 463 28.13 6.40 29.11
CA GLY A 463 29.45 5.95 29.55
C GLY A 463 30.50 5.74 28.44
N SER A 464 30.15 5.91 27.16
CA SER A 464 31.15 5.85 26.08
C SER A 464 31.83 7.21 25.87
N PRO A 465 33.17 7.29 25.84
CA PRO A 465 33.87 8.51 25.46
C PRO A 465 33.84 8.76 23.94
N ASN A 466 33.41 7.77 23.14
CA ASN A 466 33.40 7.86 21.70
C ASN A 466 32.08 8.47 21.20
N ALA A 467 32.16 9.59 20.47
CA ALA A 467 30.99 10.28 19.92
C ALA A 467 30.27 9.46 18.83
N TYR A 468 30.93 8.44 18.28
CA TYR A 468 30.36 7.54 17.27
C TYR A 468 29.57 6.38 17.85
N ASP A 469 29.68 6.14 19.16
CA ASP A 469 28.94 5.09 19.83
C ASP A 469 27.48 5.53 20.01
N ARG A 470 26.66 5.12 19.04
CA ARG A 470 25.22 5.41 18.99
C ARG A 470 24.45 4.12 19.15
N LEU A 471 23.20 4.21 19.57
CA LEU A 471 22.27 3.08 19.69
C LEU A 471 20.87 3.52 19.27
N LEU A 472 20.02 2.59 18.86
CA LEU A 472 18.59 2.87 18.80
C LEU A 472 18.00 3.02 20.22
N PRO A 473 16.92 3.81 20.38
CA PRO A 473 16.07 3.68 21.56
C PRO A 473 15.48 2.26 21.66
N HIS A 474 15.10 1.87 22.87
CA HIS A 474 14.46 0.57 23.14
C HIS A 474 13.21 0.35 22.29
N ASP A 475 12.32 1.33 22.28
CA ASP A 475 11.16 1.32 21.40
C ASP A 475 11.41 2.20 20.18
N MET A 476 11.23 1.61 19.00
CA MET A 476 11.26 2.33 17.74
C MET A 476 9.83 2.56 17.26
N ILE A 477 9.41 3.83 17.25
CA ILE A 477 8.11 4.25 16.73
C ILE A 477 8.30 4.92 15.37
N VAL A 478 7.53 4.48 14.39
CA VAL A 478 7.46 5.10 13.06
C VAL A 478 6.00 5.37 12.73
N GLU A 479 5.69 6.64 12.47
CA GLU A 479 4.36 7.10 12.07
C GLU A 479 4.41 7.59 10.63
N ALA A 480 4.20 6.67 9.69
CA ALA A 480 4.33 6.94 8.26
C ALA A 480 3.56 5.95 7.40
N ALA A 481 3.15 6.37 6.21
CA ALA A 481 2.84 5.42 5.14
C ALA A 481 4.11 5.08 4.37
N ILE A 482 4.37 3.80 4.18
CA ILE A 482 5.63 3.28 3.65
C ILE A 482 5.35 2.48 2.39
N THR A 483 5.98 2.88 1.29
CA THR A 483 5.91 2.18 0.01
C THR A 483 7.31 1.77 -0.46
N VAL A 484 7.52 0.48 -0.71
CA VAL A 484 8.84 -0.11 -1.01
C VAL A 484 8.76 -0.97 -2.27
N GLY A 485 9.27 -0.45 -3.38
CA GLY A 485 9.25 -1.15 -4.68
C GLY A 485 10.43 -2.11 -4.88
N GLY A 486 11.62 -1.78 -4.37
CA GLY A 486 12.82 -2.59 -4.55
C GLY A 486 13.08 -3.60 -3.46
N GLY A 487 12.17 -3.78 -2.50
CA GLY A 487 12.37 -4.68 -1.38
C GLY A 487 11.29 -4.52 -0.33
N GLY A 488 11.70 -4.57 0.94
CA GLY A 488 10.77 -4.61 2.06
C GLY A 488 11.07 -3.64 3.20
N TRP A 489 10.01 -3.27 3.91
CA TRP A 489 10.05 -2.48 5.14
C TRP A 489 10.62 -3.33 6.28
N GLY A 490 11.56 -2.76 7.04
CA GLY A 490 11.89 -3.36 8.32
C GLY A 490 13.21 -2.93 8.92
N ALA A 491 13.79 -3.82 9.69
CA ALA A 491 15.12 -3.74 10.24
C ALA A 491 16.19 -4.16 9.21
N GLU A 492 17.27 -3.38 9.13
CA GLU A 492 18.53 -3.73 8.48
C GLU A 492 19.54 -4.35 9.48
N ASN A 493 20.68 -4.86 9.04
CA ASN A 493 21.77 -5.29 9.93
C ASN A 493 21.44 -6.50 10.83
N THR A 494 20.35 -7.24 10.55
CA THR A 494 19.99 -8.45 11.29
C THR A 494 20.87 -9.63 10.84
N ALA A 495 21.61 -10.23 11.77
CA ALA A 495 22.42 -11.42 11.49
C ALA A 495 21.53 -12.67 11.33
N ARG A 496 21.93 -13.58 10.42
CA ARG A 496 21.24 -14.86 10.19
C ARG A 496 21.97 -16.02 10.87
N GLY A 497 21.25 -16.80 11.67
CA GLY A 497 21.74 -18.04 12.27
C GLY A 497 22.78 -17.90 13.39
N SER A 498 23.23 -16.68 13.71
CA SER A 498 24.12 -16.40 14.82
C SER A 498 23.85 -15.01 15.40
N TYR A 499 24.39 -14.79 16.60
CA TYR A 499 24.41 -13.51 17.29
C TYR A 499 24.95 -12.34 16.43
N GLY A 500 24.38 -11.15 16.62
CA GLY A 500 25.12 -9.89 16.39
C GLY A 500 24.50 -8.92 15.40
N GLY A 501 23.38 -8.26 15.74
CA GLY A 501 22.87 -7.25 14.81
C GLY A 501 21.85 -6.22 15.29
N ARG A 502 21.07 -6.48 16.34
CA ARG A 502 20.21 -5.50 17.00
C ARG A 502 20.09 -5.93 18.43
N ARG A 503 20.24 -4.97 19.34
CA ARG A 503 20.28 -5.13 20.80
C ARG A 503 19.55 -6.39 21.27
N GLU A 504 20.31 -7.21 21.99
CA GLU A 504 19.85 -8.47 22.58
C GLU A 504 18.50 -8.35 23.28
N PHE A 505 17.88 -9.49 23.49
CA PHE A 505 16.98 -9.70 24.62
C PHE A 505 17.71 -9.38 25.94
N VAL A 506 17.80 -8.10 26.30
CA VAL A 506 18.49 -7.64 27.50
C VAL A 506 17.56 -7.92 28.69
N ASN A 507 18.02 -8.76 29.62
CA ASN A 507 17.33 -9.05 30.89
C ASN A 507 15.90 -9.59 30.76
N GLY A 508 15.55 -10.33 29.71
CA GLY A 508 14.19 -10.86 29.61
C GLY A 508 13.21 -10.04 28.78
N GLN A 509 13.63 -8.90 28.21
CA GLN A 509 12.75 -7.97 27.51
C GLN A 509 13.17 -7.78 26.06
N GLN A 510 12.19 -7.88 25.16
CA GLN A 510 12.36 -7.64 23.73
C GLN A 510 12.01 -6.18 23.42
N ASP A 511 12.85 -5.52 22.63
CA ASP A 511 12.61 -4.16 22.14
C ASP A 511 11.41 -4.16 21.16
N ASN A 512 10.64 -3.06 21.08
CA ASN A 512 9.47 -2.98 20.20
C ASN A 512 9.72 -2.17 18.93
N LEU A 513 9.26 -2.69 17.79
CA LEU A 513 9.07 -1.89 16.58
C LEU A 513 7.59 -1.64 16.38
N ILE A 514 7.19 -0.38 16.55
CA ILE A 514 5.82 0.08 16.44
C ILE A 514 5.70 0.89 15.15
N LEU A 515 4.88 0.41 14.21
CA LEU A 515 4.47 1.19 13.06
C LEU A 515 3.01 1.61 13.22
N ARG A 516 2.74 2.91 13.09
CA ARG A 516 1.38 3.47 13.02
C ARG A 516 1.22 4.12 11.65
N GLY A 517 0.51 3.48 10.74
CA GLY A 517 0.52 3.93 9.35
C GLY A 517 -0.04 2.91 8.38
N ALA A 518 0.59 2.83 7.21
CA ALA A 518 0.29 1.85 6.18
C ALA A 518 1.58 1.35 5.53
N ILE A 519 1.57 0.14 4.99
CA ILE A 519 2.72 -0.49 4.33
C ILE A 519 2.32 -0.97 2.94
N THR A 520 3.17 -0.78 1.97
CA THR A 520 3.10 -1.41 0.67
C THR A 520 4.50 -1.87 0.29
N GLU A 521 4.75 -3.17 0.21
CA GLU A 521 6.09 -3.71 -0.05
C GLU A 521 6.10 -4.88 -1.03
N ALA A 522 7.13 -4.94 -1.89
CA ALA A 522 7.25 -5.96 -2.92
C ALA A 522 7.64 -7.33 -2.33
N CYS A 523 8.48 -7.33 -1.29
CA CYS A 523 8.76 -8.49 -0.46
C CYS A 523 8.81 -8.04 1.00
N ARG A 524 8.51 -8.93 1.94
CA ARG A 524 8.57 -8.59 3.36
C ARG A 524 10.01 -8.26 3.76
N GLY A 525 10.23 -7.12 4.41
CA GLY A 525 11.51 -6.84 5.05
C GLY A 525 11.60 -7.54 6.40
N VAL A 526 12.83 -7.87 6.83
CA VAL A 526 13.01 -8.47 8.16
C VAL A 526 12.72 -7.42 9.21
N VAL A 527 11.79 -7.73 10.11
CA VAL A 527 11.81 -7.24 11.49
C VAL A 527 11.60 -8.52 12.31
N GLY A 528 12.45 -8.79 13.32
CA GLY A 528 12.63 -10.10 14.02
C GLY A 528 11.35 -10.89 14.36
N ILE A 529 11.33 -12.19 14.61
CA ILE A 529 12.26 -13.21 15.12
C ILE A 529 12.39 -14.33 14.06
N THR A 530 13.56 -14.94 13.87
CA THR A 530 13.71 -16.04 12.89
C THR A 530 13.34 -17.43 13.45
N SER A 531 13.26 -17.56 14.78
CA SER A 531 12.88 -18.81 15.46
C SER A 531 12.33 -18.57 16.86
N SER A 532 11.35 -19.36 17.30
CA SER A 532 10.83 -19.32 18.69
C SER A 532 11.89 -19.63 19.77
N THR A 533 13.04 -20.20 19.38
CA THR A 533 14.11 -20.61 20.28
C THR A 533 15.21 -19.56 20.47
N ASN A 534 15.24 -18.50 19.65
CA ASN A 534 16.18 -17.39 19.81
C ASN A 534 15.51 -16.06 19.41
N PRO A 535 14.85 -15.37 20.35
CA PRO A 535 14.05 -14.17 20.08
C PRO A 535 14.93 -12.91 19.92
N ASP A 536 15.90 -12.95 19.02
CA ASP A 536 16.71 -11.78 18.67
C ASP A 536 15.93 -10.85 17.71
N GLY A 537 15.91 -9.56 18.03
CA GLY A 537 15.27 -8.50 17.23
C GLY A 537 14.02 -7.92 17.87
N PHE A 538 13.25 -7.14 17.10
CA PHE A 538 12.07 -6.44 17.60
C PHE A 538 10.82 -7.32 17.67
N LEU A 539 10.02 -7.13 18.72
CA LEU A 539 8.61 -7.51 18.73
C LEU A 539 7.81 -6.44 17.96
N LYS A 540 6.88 -6.85 17.10
CA LYS A 540 6.28 -5.95 16.12
C LYS A 540 4.84 -5.63 16.44
N PHE A 541 4.53 -4.35 16.35
CA PHE A 541 3.18 -3.83 16.51
C PHE A 541 2.85 -2.96 15.31
N TYR A 542 1.82 -3.37 14.59
CA TYR A 542 1.39 -2.72 13.37
C TYR A 542 -0.03 -2.20 13.57
N TYR A 543 -0.18 -0.89 13.54
CA TYR A 543 -1.44 -0.21 13.70
C TYR A 543 -1.77 0.56 12.42
N LEU A 544 -2.96 0.37 11.88
CA LEU A 544 -3.46 1.17 10.79
C LEU A 544 -3.73 2.58 11.28
N ASP A 545 -3.15 3.56 10.59
CA ASP A 545 -3.63 4.93 10.64
C ASP A 545 -4.79 5.10 9.65
N SER A 546 -6.02 5.08 10.15
CA SER A 546 -7.24 5.15 9.33
C SER A 546 -7.34 6.44 8.53
N ARG A 547 -6.69 7.52 8.97
CA ARG A 547 -6.65 8.80 8.24
C ARG A 547 -5.99 8.63 6.87
N LEU A 548 -5.11 7.65 6.71
CA LEU A 548 -4.47 7.33 5.43
C LEU A 548 -5.44 6.69 4.45
N LEU A 549 -6.46 5.94 4.91
CA LEU A 549 -7.48 5.32 4.06
C LEU A 549 -8.37 6.35 3.35
N GLU A 550 -8.49 7.56 3.91
CA GLU A 550 -9.17 8.68 3.28
C GLU A 550 -8.32 9.41 2.23
N GLY A 551 -7.13 8.88 1.90
CA GLY A 551 -6.31 9.38 0.78
C GLY A 551 -5.41 10.56 1.12
N VAL A 552 -4.95 10.68 2.36
CA VAL A 552 -4.20 11.86 2.83
C VAL A 552 -2.71 11.86 2.43
N LEU A 553 -2.22 10.87 1.67
CA LEU A 553 -0.83 10.93 1.21
C LEU A 553 -0.61 12.04 0.18
N PRO A 554 0.26 13.03 0.47
CA PRO A 554 0.57 14.06 -0.51
C PRO A 554 1.32 13.41 -1.68
N GLY A 555 0.77 13.50 -2.90
CA GLY A 555 1.44 13.01 -4.12
C GLY A 555 0.81 11.81 -4.83
N ASP A 556 -0.43 11.41 -4.48
CA ASP A 556 -1.20 10.37 -5.20
C ASP A 556 -0.37 9.10 -5.53
N PHE A 557 0.25 8.48 -4.53
CA PHE A 557 1.12 7.33 -4.76
C PHE A 557 0.49 6.04 -4.22
N TRP A 558 -0.50 5.53 -4.94
CA TRP A 558 -1.21 4.29 -4.57
C TRP A 558 -0.91 3.17 -5.56
N LEU A 559 -0.50 1.99 -5.06
CA LEU A 559 -0.07 0.84 -5.89
C LEU A 559 -1.09 -0.31 -5.93
N GLN A 560 -2.22 -0.20 -5.25
CA GLN A 560 -3.23 -1.27 -5.24
C GLN A 560 -4.19 -1.16 -6.43
N GLY A 561 -4.30 -2.17 -7.29
CA GLY A 561 -5.17 -2.11 -8.47
C GLY A 561 -6.69 -2.18 -8.19
N LYS A 562 -7.14 -2.38 -6.95
CA LYS A 562 -8.57 -2.49 -6.63
C LYS A 562 -9.22 -1.10 -6.60
N TYR A 563 -10.40 -0.96 -7.20
CA TYR A 563 -11.21 0.26 -7.12
C TYR A 563 -12.46 0.00 -6.28
N ILE A 564 -12.86 0.97 -5.47
CA ILE A 564 -14.06 0.91 -4.64
C ILE A 564 -14.97 2.12 -4.95
N PRO A 565 -16.29 1.97 -4.87
CA PRO A 565 -17.21 3.10 -4.95
C PRO A 565 -16.92 4.14 -3.88
N ALA A 566 -17.01 5.41 -4.26
CA ALA A 566 -17.01 6.53 -3.33
C ALA A 566 -18.28 6.47 -2.46
N PRO A 567 -18.23 6.92 -1.19
CA PRO A 567 -19.44 7.07 -0.37
C PRO A 567 -20.51 7.88 -1.11
N ALA A 568 -21.74 7.35 -1.19
CA ALA A 568 -22.87 7.92 -1.94
C ALA A 568 -22.62 8.14 -3.45
N GLY A 569 -21.55 7.56 -4.00
CA GLY A 569 -21.17 7.73 -5.39
C GLY A 569 -21.81 6.73 -6.36
N TRP A 570 -22.80 5.93 -5.94
CA TRP A 570 -23.49 4.96 -6.78
C TRP A 570 -24.90 5.45 -7.13
N HIS A 571 -25.18 5.57 -8.42
CA HIS A 571 -26.51 5.91 -8.93
C HIS A 571 -26.93 4.91 -10.01
N ASP A 572 -28.08 4.27 -9.79
CA ASP A 572 -28.79 3.46 -10.79
C ASP A 572 -30.10 4.18 -11.12
N TYR A 573 -30.30 4.47 -12.40
CA TYR A 573 -31.52 5.09 -12.88
C TYR A 573 -31.95 4.59 -14.26
N ARG A 574 -33.25 4.76 -14.53
CA ARG A 574 -33.87 4.49 -15.82
C ARG A 574 -33.76 5.75 -16.69
N ASN A 575 -33.36 5.58 -17.95
CA ASN A 575 -33.38 6.65 -18.95
C ASN A 575 -34.57 6.52 -19.89
#